data_AF-A0A9N9JG23-F1
#
_entry.id   AF-A0A9N9JG23-F1
#
_cell.length_a   1.000
_cell.length_b   1.000
_cell.length_c   1.000
_cell.angle_alpha   90.00
_cell.angle_beta   90.00
_cell.angle_gamma   90.00
#
_symmetry.space_group_name_H-M   'P 1'
#
loop_
_entity.id
_entity.type
_entity.pdbx_description
1 polymer ?
#
loop_
_entity_poly.entity_id
_entity_poly.type
_entity_poly.pdbx_seq_one_letter_code
_entity_poly.pdbx_strand_id
1 'polypeptide(L)'
;MQPHSIENQDNNVTDELTDDAVDNLFPLKLGWALKSNQTLGRWGVGKRMSSRIREYLEGFFLAGNANKTDRMSATQMVKELDKLAIEDEIESDDIPGIPTVERWITQYAQALRREAAAEKQNIVGNNNEERSDNLVDNPDQSGNSGQNVQESRSSNIEKRQKKRRK
;
A
#
# COMPACT_ATOMS: atom_id res chain seq x y z
N MET A 1 -85.23 11.05 1.73
CA MET A 1 -84.26 10.62 0.69
C MET A 1 -82.97 11.38 0.91
N GLN A 2 -81.83 10.73 0.62
CA GLN A 2 -80.42 11.17 0.75
C GLN A 2 -79.71 10.63 2.02
N PRO A 3 -78.42 10.26 1.96
CA PRO A 3 -77.87 9.12 1.20
C PRO A 3 -76.98 8.19 2.06
N HIS A 4 -76.74 6.97 1.57
CA HIS A 4 -75.85 5.98 2.16
C HIS A 4 -74.37 6.39 2.06
N SER A 5 -73.64 6.33 3.18
CA SER A 5 -72.17 6.31 3.20
C SER A 5 -71.68 4.88 3.15
N ILE A 6 -70.92 4.57 2.10
CA ILE A 6 -70.12 3.35 1.95
C ILE A 6 -68.80 3.61 2.69
N GLU A 7 -68.53 2.82 3.72
CA GLU A 7 -67.26 2.81 4.43
C GLU A 7 -66.30 1.88 3.67
N ASN A 8 -65.29 2.47 3.03
CA ASN A 8 -64.21 1.73 2.36
C ASN A 8 -63.26 1.18 3.42
N GLN A 9 -63.18 -0.15 3.55
CA GLN A 9 -62.09 -0.81 4.24
C GLN A 9 -60.87 -0.85 3.31
N ASP A 10 -59.91 0.05 3.57
CA ASP A 10 -58.58 -0.06 2.99
C ASP A 10 -57.81 -1.16 3.72
N ASN A 11 -57.73 -2.32 3.08
CA ASN A 11 -56.79 -3.38 3.42
C ASN A 11 -55.37 -2.86 3.21
N ASN A 12 -54.66 -2.55 4.29
CA ASN A 12 -53.21 -2.45 4.25
C ASN A 12 -52.63 -3.56 5.12
N VAL A 13 -52.36 -4.71 4.49
CA VAL A 13 -51.47 -5.74 5.04
C VAL A 13 -50.06 -5.18 4.92
N THR A 14 -49.64 -4.45 5.94
CA THR A 14 -48.22 -4.20 6.17
C THR A 14 -47.61 -5.53 6.60
N ASP A 15 -46.83 -6.12 5.69
CA ASP A 15 -45.91 -7.22 5.97
C ASP A 15 -44.83 -6.69 6.93
N GLU A 16 -45.19 -6.62 8.21
CA GLU A 16 -44.26 -6.35 9.29
C GLU A 16 -43.35 -7.57 9.43
N LEU A 17 -42.23 -7.55 8.72
CA LEU A 17 -41.06 -8.35 9.08
C LEU A 17 -40.66 -7.89 10.49
N THR A 18 -41.13 -8.63 11.49
CA THR A 18 -40.75 -8.47 12.89
C THR A 18 -39.23 -8.42 12.99
N ASP A 19 -38.67 -7.48 13.76
CA ASP A 19 -37.23 -7.35 14.03
C ASP A 19 -36.60 -8.71 14.44
N ASP A 20 -37.39 -9.55 15.12
CA ASP A 20 -37.04 -10.92 15.52
C ASP A 20 -36.68 -11.84 14.34
N ALA A 21 -37.21 -11.62 13.13
CA ALA A 21 -36.92 -12.43 11.96
C ALA A 21 -35.53 -12.12 11.37
N VAL A 22 -35.06 -10.88 11.51
CA VAL A 22 -33.76 -10.43 10.99
C VAL A 22 -32.62 -10.99 11.85
N ASP A 23 -32.81 -11.01 13.17
CA ASP A 23 -31.87 -11.62 14.13
C ASP A 23 -31.73 -13.14 13.95
N ASN A 24 -32.78 -13.83 13.49
CA ASN A 24 -32.74 -15.26 13.19
C ASN A 24 -32.08 -15.59 11.83
N LEU A 25 -32.05 -14.64 10.89
CA LEU A 25 -31.43 -14.83 9.56
C LEU A 25 -29.92 -14.54 9.58
N PHE A 26 -29.47 -13.67 10.47
CA PHE A 26 -28.05 -13.36 10.69
C PHE A 26 -27.73 -13.37 12.19
N PRO A 27 -27.07 -14.42 12.71
CA PRO A 27 -26.76 -14.56 14.14
C PRO A 27 -25.56 -13.68 14.57
N LEU A 28 -25.53 -12.43 14.13
CA LEU A 28 -24.54 -11.44 14.56
C LEU A 28 -25.19 -10.54 15.60
N LYS A 29 -24.46 -10.25 16.68
CA LYS A 29 -24.94 -9.32 17.72
C LYS A 29 -25.32 -7.97 17.08
N LEU A 30 -26.50 -7.46 17.43
CA LEU A 30 -26.94 -6.11 17.04
C LEU A 30 -25.82 -5.09 17.26
N GLY A 31 -25.52 -4.33 16.21
CA GLY A 31 -24.46 -3.33 16.23
C GLY A 31 -23.05 -3.86 15.98
N TRP A 32 -22.84 -5.09 15.48
CA TRP A 32 -21.51 -5.55 15.01
C TRP A 32 -20.94 -4.64 13.90
N ALA A 33 -21.82 -4.13 13.02
CA ALA A 33 -21.44 -3.20 11.96
C ALA A 33 -21.33 -1.75 12.43
N LEU A 34 -21.70 -1.44 13.67
CA LEU A 34 -21.67 -0.07 14.19
C LEU A 34 -20.23 0.34 14.52
N LYS A 35 -19.80 1.49 14.00
CA LYS A 35 -18.41 1.98 14.16
C LYS A 35 -17.98 2.11 15.62
N SER A 36 -18.90 2.48 16.52
CA SER A 36 -18.64 2.59 17.96
C SER A 36 -18.34 1.24 18.63
N ASN A 37 -18.87 0.16 18.07
CA ASN A 37 -18.72 -1.21 18.57
C ASN A 37 -17.63 -1.98 17.81
N GLN A 38 -16.99 -1.34 16.83
CA GLN A 38 -15.87 -1.93 16.11
C GLN A 38 -14.66 -2.04 17.03
N THR A 39 -14.46 -3.21 17.62
CA THR A 39 -13.17 -3.56 18.23
C THR A 39 -12.20 -3.87 17.10
N LEU A 40 -11.44 -2.86 16.64
CA LEU A 40 -10.30 -3.12 15.76
C LEU A 40 -9.40 -4.10 16.52
N GLY A 41 -9.34 -5.36 16.06
CA GLY A 41 -8.54 -6.39 16.71
C GLY A 41 -7.15 -5.83 16.97
N ARG A 42 -6.70 -5.85 18.23
CA ARG A 42 -5.41 -5.27 18.63
C ARG A 42 -4.32 -5.86 17.74
N TRP A 43 -3.83 -5.07 16.79
CA TRP A 43 -2.68 -5.46 15.98
C TRP A 43 -1.46 -5.55 16.91
N GLY A 44 -1.08 -6.77 17.28
CA GLY A 44 0.20 -7.05 17.93
C GLY A 44 0.14 -7.35 19.42
N VAL A 45 -0.60 -8.38 19.82
CA VAL A 45 -0.34 -9.13 21.06
C VAL A 45 0.65 -10.27 20.77
N GLY A 46 1.70 -9.98 20.01
CA GLY A 46 2.77 -10.92 19.67
C GLY A 46 4.11 -10.22 19.85
N LYS A 47 5.16 -11.00 20.17
CA LYS A 47 6.51 -10.46 20.34
C LYS A 47 6.91 -9.71 19.06
N ARG A 48 7.27 -8.43 19.23
CA ARG A 48 7.71 -7.56 18.13
C ARG A 48 9.22 -7.69 17.98
N MET A 49 9.71 -7.56 16.75
CA MET A 49 11.13 -7.45 16.48
C MET A 49 11.70 -6.20 17.17
N SER A 50 12.84 -6.34 17.84
CA SER A 50 13.51 -5.25 18.54
C SER A 50 13.97 -4.14 17.57
N SER A 51 14.12 -2.91 18.08
CA SER A 51 14.61 -1.78 17.27
C SER A 51 15.99 -2.07 16.70
N ARG A 52 16.86 -2.67 17.52
CA ARG A 52 18.24 -2.98 17.15
C ARG A 52 18.34 -3.92 15.96
N ILE A 53 17.53 -4.98 15.94
CA ILE A 53 17.47 -5.89 14.79
C ILE A 53 16.97 -5.17 13.54
N ARG A 54 16.01 -4.26 13.67
CA ARG A 54 15.54 -3.47 12.53
C ARG A 54 16.65 -2.59 11.95
N GLU A 55 17.44 -1.93 12.79
CA GLU A 55 18.58 -1.11 12.36
C GLU A 55 19.60 -1.92 11.55
N TYR A 56 19.93 -3.14 11.99
CA TYR A 56 20.81 -4.03 11.22
C TYR A 56 20.20 -4.44 9.88
N LEU A 57 18.93 -4.85 9.89
CA LEU A 57 18.25 -5.24 8.66
C LEU A 57 18.19 -4.08 7.65
N GLU A 58 18.00 -2.85 8.12
CA GLU A 58 18.08 -1.63 7.31
C GLU A 58 19.48 -1.43 6.74
N GLY A 59 20.52 -1.50 7.57
CA GLY A 59 21.92 -1.37 7.13
C GLY A 59 22.30 -2.40 6.06
N PHE A 60 21.99 -3.67 6.28
CA PHE A 60 22.22 -4.76 5.32
C PHE A 60 21.47 -4.54 4.00
N PHE A 61 20.21 -4.10 4.08
CA PHE A 61 19.40 -3.85 2.89
C PHE A 61 19.94 -2.66 2.07
N LEU A 62 20.32 -1.57 2.74
CA LEU A 62 20.83 -0.36 2.10
C LEU A 62 22.22 -0.58 1.48
N ALA A 63 23.10 -1.35 2.13
CA ALA A 63 24.39 -1.76 1.55
C ALA A 63 24.20 -2.48 0.22
N GLY A 64 23.26 -3.44 0.18
CA GLY A 64 22.90 -4.15 -1.06
C GLY A 64 22.25 -3.28 -2.14
N ASN A 65 21.62 -2.17 -1.75
CA ASN A 65 21.06 -1.20 -2.69
C ASN A 65 22.15 -0.30 -3.30
N ALA A 66 23.20 0.03 -2.54
CA ALA A 66 24.37 0.75 -3.05
C ALA A 66 25.22 -0.15 -3.96
N ASN A 67 25.51 -1.38 -3.52
CA ASN A 67 26.36 -2.34 -4.23
C ASN A 67 25.65 -3.68 -4.40
N LYS A 68 25.54 -4.16 -5.65
CA LYS A 68 24.87 -5.45 -5.93
C LYS A 68 25.61 -6.66 -5.36
N THR A 69 26.92 -6.56 -5.18
CA THR A 69 27.76 -7.61 -4.56
C THR A 69 27.44 -7.81 -3.09
N ASP A 70 27.03 -6.73 -2.43
CA ASP A 70 26.79 -6.69 -0.98
C ASP A 70 25.32 -7.00 -0.67
N ARG A 71 24.54 -7.34 -1.70
CA ARG A 71 23.12 -7.65 -1.55
C ARG A 71 22.93 -8.99 -0.85
N MET A 72 22.41 -8.90 0.37
CA MET A 72 22.14 -10.07 1.20
C MET A 72 20.74 -10.65 0.92
N SER A 73 20.65 -11.98 0.88
CA SER A 73 19.39 -12.70 0.98
C SER A 73 18.90 -12.73 2.43
N ALA A 74 17.62 -13.04 2.66
CA ALA A 74 17.08 -13.18 4.02
C ALA A 74 17.85 -14.24 4.83
N THR A 75 18.26 -15.34 4.19
CA THR A 75 19.06 -16.38 4.85
C THR A 75 20.44 -15.89 5.26
N GLN A 76 21.06 -15.01 4.48
CA GLN A 76 22.34 -14.38 4.84
C GLN A 76 22.17 -13.36 5.97
N MET A 77 21.11 -12.54 5.93
CA MET A 77 20.84 -11.57 6.99
C MET A 77 20.62 -12.24 8.35
N VAL A 78 19.88 -13.35 8.41
CA VAL A 78 19.71 -14.12 9.66
C VAL A 78 21.04 -14.65 10.17
N LYS A 79 21.92 -15.17 9.29
CA LYS A 79 23.26 -15.63 9.69
C LYS A 79 24.13 -14.52 10.25
N GLU A 80 24.06 -13.30 9.71
CA GLU A 80 24.80 -12.18 10.29
C GLU A 80 24.21 -11.77 11.64
N LEU A 81 22.88 -11.80 11.81
CA LEU A 81 22.26 -11.60 13.11
C LEU A 81 22.71 -12.65 14.12
N ASP A 82 22.82 -13.93 13.72
CA ASP A 82 23.35 -14.99 14.59
C ASP A 82 24.79 -14.69 15.05
N LYS A 83 25.65 -14.13 14.18
CA LYS A 83 27.00 -13.71 14.56
C LYS A 83 26.99 -12.56 15.56
N LEU A 84 26.13 -11.56 15.35
CA LEU A 84 25.96 -10.43 16.27
C LEU A 84 25.44 -10.89 17.64
N ALA A 85 24.66 -11.96 17.68
CA ALA A 85 24.21 -12.56 18.93
C ALA A 85 25.33 -13.31 19.66
N ILE A 86 26.27 -13.93 18.92
CA ILE A 86 27.48 -14.52 19.51
C ILE A 86 28.38 -13.43 20.12
N GLU A 87 28.41 -12.24 19.50
CA GLU A 87 29.13 -11.06 19.97
C GLU A 87 28.41 -10.32 21.12
N ASP A 88 27.26 -10.84 21.58
CA ASP A 88 26.41 -10.28 22.64
C ASP A 88 25.91 -8.85 22.36
N GLU A 89 25.86 -8.45 21.08
CA GLU A 89 25.31 -7.15 20.67
C GLU A 89 23.77 -7.19 20.55
N ILE A 90 23.21 -8.39 20.33
CA ILE A 90 21.77 -8.63 20.30
C ILE A 90 21.39 -9.90 21.08
N GLU A 91 20.21 -9.90 21.69
CA GLU A 91 19.68 -11.08 22.36
C GLU A 91 19.32 -12.18 21.35
N SER A 92 19.78 -13.42 21.60
CA SER A 92 19.48 -14.56 20.72
C SER A 92 17.98 -14.85 20.60
N ASP A 93 17.22 -14.59 21.68
CA ASP A 93 15.76 -14.77 21.74
C ASP A 93 14.97 -13.76 20.89
N ASP A 94 15.64 -12.70 20.41
CA ASP A 94 15.04 -11.67 19.59
C ASP A 94 15.27 -11.91 18.09
N ILE A 95 16.14 -12.85 17.72
CA ILE A 95 16.48 -13.12 16.31
C ILE A 95 15.23 -13.61 15.56
N PRO A 96 14.79 -12.88 14.52
CA PRO A 96 13.64 -13.29 13.73
C PRO A 96 14.00 -14.46 12.82
N GLY A 97 13.06 -15.39 12.66
CA GLY A 97 13.19 -16.44 11.66
C GLY A 97 13.24 -15.89 10.23
N ILE A 98 13.84 -16.67 9.32
CA ILE A 98 13.96 -16.36 7.88
C ILE A 98 12.65 -15.85 7.24
N PRO A 99 11.47 -16.50 7.39
CA PRO A 99 10.24 -16.01 6.76
C PRO A 99 9.81 -14.63 7.26
N THR A 100 10.13 -14.30 8.52
CA THR A 100 9.88 -12.97 9.09
C THR A 100 10.76 -11.92 8.43
N VAL A 101 12.04 -12.23 8.20
CA VAL A 101 12.98 -11.35 7.50
C VAL A 101 12.59 -11.16 6.04
N GLU A 102 12.19 -12.22 5.31
CA GLU A 102 11.68 -12.09 3.93
C GLU A 102 10.46 -11.17 3.84
N ARG A 103 9.53 -11.35 4.77
CA ARG A 103 8.34 -10.51 4.86
C ARG A 103 8.69 -9.07 5.20
N TRP A 104 9.65 -8.86 6.10
CA TRP A 104 10.16 -7.54 6.46
C TRP A 104 10.81 -6.85 5.25
N ILE A 105 11.70 -7.52 4.51
CA ILE A 105 12.33 -7.00 3.29
C ILE A 105 11.27 -6.56 2.28
N THR A 106 10.25 -7.40 2.07
CA THR A 106 9.17 -7.10 1.13
C THR A 106 8.40 -5.84 1.53
N GLN A 107 8.07 -5.71 2.82
CA GLN A 107 7.37 -4.52 3.34
C GLN A 107 8.24 -3.27 3.27
N TYR A 108 9.50 -3.38 3.66
CA TYR A 108 10.46 -2.27 3.65
C TYR A 108 10.68 -1.75 2.23
N ALA A 109 10.89 -2.64 1.26
CA ALA A 109 11.02 -2.28 -0.15
C ALA A 109 9.74 -1.63 -0.70
N GLN A 110 8.55 -2.05 -0.25
CA GLN A 110 7.29 -1.39 -0.62
C GLN A 110 7.18 0.00 -0.01
N ALA A 111 7.57 0.16 1.25
CA ALA A 111 7.56 1.45 1.95
C ALA A 111 8.43 2.48 1.20
N LEU A 112 9.67 2.11 0.84
CA LEU A 112 10.57 2.97 0.07
C LEU A 112 9.97 3.41 -1.28
N ARG A 113 9.29 2.50 -1.98
CA ARG A 113 8.63 2.85 -3.25
C ARG A 113 7.46 3.80 -3.05
N ARG A 114 6.69 3.63 -1.96
CA ARG A 114 5.57 4.52 -1.62
C ARG A 114 6.07 5.91 -1.28
N GLU A 115 7.12 6.01 -0.48
CA GLU A 115 7.76 7.28 -0.12
C GLU A 115 8.30 8.00 -1.36
N ALA A 116 9.05 7.30 -2.20
CA ALA A 116 9.55 7.86 -3.45
C ALA A 116 8.43 8.26 -4.43
N ALA A 117 7.28 7.60 -4.39
CA ALA A 117 6.12 7.98 -5.21
C ALA A 117 5.39 9.20 -4.63
N ALA A 118 5.23 9.27 -3.30
CA ALA A 118 4.63 10.41 -2.61
C ALA A 118 5.45 11.68 -2.82
N GLU A 119 6.78 11.59 -2.71
CA GLU A 119 7.68 12.72 -2.97
C GLU A 119 7.50 13.28 -4.39
N LYS A 120 7.45 12.39 -5.39
CA LYS A 120 7.20 12.79 -6.78
C LYS A 120 5.83 13.45 -6.98
N GLN A 121 4.81 13.01 -6.25
CA GLN A 121 3.47 13.63 -6.34
C GLN A 121 3.45 15.02 -5.70
N ASN A 122 4.14 15.22 -4.58
CA ASN A 122 4.29 16.55 -3.97
C ASN A 122 5.03 17.52 -4.90
N ILE A 123 6.09 17.07 -5.58
CA ILE A 123 6.82 17.89 -6.55
C ILE A 123 5.92 18.25 -7.76
N VAL A 124 5.10 17.32 -8.26
CA VAL A 124 4.20 17.59 -9.39
C VAL A 124 3.04 18.52 -9.01
N GLY A 125 2.55 18.48 -7.76
CA GLY A 125 1.48 19.35 -7.27
C GLY A 125 1.83 20.83 -7.22
N ASN A 126 3.11 21.18 -7.02
CA ASN A 126 3.56 22.57 -6.88
C ASN A 126 3.83 23.31 -8.21
N ASN A 127 3.77 22.62 -9.36
CA ASN A 127 4.12 23.21 -10.66
C ASN A 127 2.92 23.79 -11.45
N ASN A 128 1.75 23.93 -10.82
CA ASN A 128 0.53 24.41 -11.49
C ASN A 128 0.16 25.88 -11.20
N GLU A 129 0.92 26.62 -10.38
CA GLU A 129 0.63 28.04 -10.07
C GLU A 129 1.55 29.05 -10.77
N GLU A 130 2.60 28.62 -11.48
CA GLU A 130 3.48 29.51 -12.27
C GLU A 130 3.40 29.22 -13.78
N ARG A 131 2.19 29.24 -14.35
CA ARG A 131 1.99 29.35 -15.80
C ARG A 131 0.86 30.32 -16.13
N SER A 132 1.04 31.56 -15.72
CA SER A 132 0.42 32.70 -16.37
C SER A 132 1.50 33.72 -16.72
N ASP A 133 1.55 34.01 -18.02
CA ASP A 133 2.17 35.18 -18.64
C ASP A 133 3.69 35.20 -18.78
N ASN A 134 4.16 34.74 -19.94
CA ASN A 134 4.96 35.58 -20.85
C ASN A 134 4.99 34.96 -22.25
N LEU A 135 4.04 35.39 -23.08
CA LEU A 135 4.08 35.26 -24.53
C LEU A 135 4.96 36.40 -25.05
N VAL A 136 6.16 36.09 -25.55
CA VAL A 136 6.89 37.00 -26.43
C VAL A 136 7.34 36.21 -27.65
N ASP A 137 6.62 36.46 -28.75
CA ASP A 137 7.01 36.10 -30.09
C ASP A 137 8.33 36.80 -30.45
N ASN A 138 9.31 36.06 -30.96
CA ASN A 138 9.97 36.44 -32.21
C ASN A 138 10.79 35.28 -32.84
N PRO A 139 10.85 35.22 -34.19
CA PRO A 139 11.40 34.08 -34.91
C PRO A 139 12.85 34.27 -35.38
N ASP A 140 13.48 33.11 -35.58
CA ASP A 140 14.38 32.72 -36.68
C ASP A 140 15.88 32.48 -36.40
N GLN A 141 16.37 31.51 -37.18
CA GLN A 141 17.41 30.49 -37.02
C GLN A 141 18.89 30.91 -36.81
N SER A 142 19.65 30.02 -36.16
CA SER A 142 20.93 29.47 -36.69
C SER A 142 21.62 28.52 -35.69
N GLY A 143 22.04 27.33 -36.15
CA GLY A 143 23.38 26.80 -35.79
C GLY A 143 23.56 25.84 -34.62
N ASN A 144 23.21 24.56 -34.84
CA ASN A 144 24.04 23.36 -34.63
C ASN A 144 24.56 22.89 -33.22
N SER A 145 24.25 21.60 -32.97
CA SER A 145 25.04 20.54 -32.29
C SER A 145 25.22 20.53 -30.77
N GLY A 146 24.43 19.66 -30.12
CA GLY A 146 24.72 19.03 -28.82
C GLY A 146 23.97 17.70 -28.72
N GLN A 147 24.70 16.58 -28.68
CA GLN A 147 24.20 15.23 -28.91
C GLN A 147 23.33 14.66 -27.75
N ASN A 148 22.13 14.20 -28.13
CA ASN A 148 21.53 12.88 -27.89
C ASN A 148 21.78 12.13 -26.55
N VAL A 149 20.75 12.08 -25.69
CA VAL A 149 20.45 10.91 -24.83
C VAL A 149 18.93 10.66 -24.84
N GLN A 150 18.43 10.02 -25.89
CA GLN A 150 17.09 9.42 -25.93
C GLN A 150 17.14 8.04 -26.59
N GLU A 151 17.81 7.07 -25.96
CA GLU A 151 17.75 5.68 -26.43
C GLU A 151 17.71 4.74 -25.22
N SER A 152 16.50 4.53 -24.67
CA SER A 152 16.21 3.37 -23.79
C SER A 152 14.71 3.12 -23.53
N ARG A 153 13.78 3.89 -24.13
CA ARG A 153 12.33 3.72 -23.89
C ARG A 153 11.62 2.74 -24.84
N SER A 154 12.27 2.27 -25.90
CA SER A 154 11.58 1.51 -26.96
C SER A 154 11.50 -0.01 -26.74
N SER A 155 12.29 -0.61 -25.83
CA SER A 155 12.36 -2.08 -25.75
C SER A 155 11.28 -2.76 -24.89
N ASN A 156 10.45 -2.01 -24.15
CA ASN A 156 9.46 -2.59 -23.23
C ASN A 156 8.00 -2.55 -23.69
N ILE A 157 7.69 -1.88 -24.81
CA ILE A 157 6.32 -1.85 -25.36
C ILE A 157 6.06 -3.11 -26.21
N GLU A 158 7.08 -3.64 -26.88
CA GLU A 158 6.91 -4.77 -27.81
C GLU A 158 6.74 -6.13 -27.12
N LYS A 159 7.20 -6.28 -25.87
CA LYS A 159 7.02 -7.55 -25.12
C LYS A 159 5.62 -7.75 -24.56
N ARG A 160 4.76 -6.72 -24.53
CA ARG A 160 3.37 -6.81 -24.04
C ARG A 160 2.34 -7.21 -25.09
N GLN A 161 2.68 -7.16 -26.39
CA GLN A 161 1.73 -7.47 -27.47
C GLN A 161 1.67 -8.97 -27.83
N LYS A 162 2.63 -9.80 -27.38
CA LYS A 162 2.73 -11.21 -27.77
C LYS A 162 1.98 -12.21 -26.89
N LYS A 163 1.24 -11.77 -25.86
CA LYS A 163 0.44 -12.66 -24.98
C LYS A 163 -1.08 -12.61 -25.24
N ARG A 164 -1.53 -12.03 -26.36
CA ARG A 164 -2.96 -11.94 -26.69
C ARG A 164 -3.35 -12.46 -28.07
N ARG A 165 -2.47 -13.19 -28.77
CA ARG A 165 -2.85 -13.84 -30.03
C ARG A 165 -2.38 -15.29 -30.06
N LYS A 166 -3.38 -16.16 -29.94
CA LYS A 166 -3.44 -17.60 -30.24
C LYS A 166 -2.85 -18.54 -29.21
#